data_AF-A0A7V5ZD08-F1
#
_entry.id   AF-A0A7V5ZD08-F1
#
_cell.length_a   1.000
_cell.length_b   1.000
_cell.length_c   1.000
_cell.angle_alpha   90.00
_cell.angle_beta   90.00
_cell.angle_gamma   90.00
#
_symmetry.space_group_name_H-M   'P 1'
#
loop_
_entity.id
_entity.type
_entity.pdbx_description
1 polymer ?
#
loop_
_entity_poly.entity_id
_entity_poly.type
_entity_poly.pdbx_seq_one_letter_code
_entity_poly.pdbx_strand_id
1 'polypeptide(L)' 'MATWYVWTMDDAGAGGQELVEAMRRTCAFLESRGARLTLFVVPKPGGQPMSDGWVRALREVQAARHDLQLHGLT' A
#
# COMPACT_ATOMS: atom_id res chain seq x y z
N MET A 1 -26.73 -15.16 7.52
CA MET A 1 -25.26 -15.20 7.44
C MET A 1 -24.77 -13.79 7.16
N ALA A 2 -23.70 -13.35 7.82
CA ALA A 2 -23.05 -12.08 7.49
C ALA A 2 -22.03 -12.30 6.36
N THR A 3 -21.95 -11.36 5.41
CA THR A 3 -20.95 -11.36 4.33
C THR A 3 -19.85 -10.38 4.69
N TRP A 4 -18.60 -10.81 4.52
CA TRP A 4 -17.42 -9.99 4.77
C TRP A 4 -16.75 -9.66 3.44
N TYR A 5 -16.26 -8.43 3.32
CA TYR A 5 -15.48 -7.98 2.18
C TYR A 5 -14.10 -7.56 2.68
N VAL A 6 -13.07 -7.96 1.94
CA VAL A 6 -11.68 -7.56 2.21
C VAL A 6 -11.20 -6.80 0.98
N TRP A 7 -10.61 -5.63 1.22
CA TRP A 7 -10.01 -4.83 0.17
C TRP A 7 -8.51 -5.11 0.14
N THR A 8 -7.97 -5.35 -1.05
CA THR A 8 -6.53 -5.50 -1.29
C THR A 8 -6.09 -4.59 -2.43
N MET A 9 -4.80 -4.23 -2.45
CA MET A 9 -4.16 -3.56 -3.58
C MET A 9 -2.80 -4.20 -3.81
N ASP A 10 -2.59 -4.65 -5.04
CA ASP A 10 -1.40 -5.35 -5.48
C ASP A 10 -0.41 -4.38 -6.14
N ASP A 11 0.82 -4.83 -6.31
CA ASP A 11 1.91 -4.10 -6.97
C ASP A 11 2.26 -2.74 -6.34
N ALA A 12 1.89 -2.48 -5.08
CA ALA A 12 2.18 -1.20 -4.43
C ALA A 12 3.69 -0.93 -4.44
N GLY A 13 4.10 0.16 -5.12
CA GLY A 13 5.50 0.53 -5.32
C GLY A 13 6.09 0.21 -6.70
N ALA A 14 5.51 -0.72 -7.47
CA ALA A 14 6.02 -1.13 -8.79
C ALA A 14 5.89 -0.05 -9.87
N GLY A 15 4.85 0.80 -9.80
CA GLY A 15 4.57 1.87 -10.76
C GLY A 15 5.21 3.23 -10.44
N GLY A 16 6.20 3.29 -9.55
CA GLY A 16 6.85 4.54 -9.17
C GLY A 16 5.93 5.52 -8.41
N GLN A 17 6.23 6.82 -8.49
CA GLN A 17 5.54 7.85 -7.67
C GLN A 17 4.04 7.95 -7.95
N GLU A 18 3.60 7.72 -9.18
CA GLU A 18 2.17 7.77 -9.53
C GLU A 18 1.38 6.70 -8.80
N LEU A 19 1.91 5.47 -8.73
CA LEU A 19 1.26 4.38 -8.01
C LEU A 19 1.30 4.58 -6.49
N VAL A 20 2.39 5.16 -5.96
CA VAL A 20 2.47 5.54 -4.54
C VAL A 20 1.39 6.57 -4.19
N GLU A 21 1.15 7.56 -5.06
CA GLU A 21 0.10 8.55 -4.85
C GLU A 21 -1.30 7.94 -4.98
N ALA A 22 -1.52 7.06 -5.96
CA ALA A 22 -2.77 6.32 -6.10
C ALA A 22 -3.06 5.44 -4.85
N MET A 23 -2.03 4.79 -4.31
CA MET A 23 -2.10 4.05 -3.06
C MET A 23 -2.53 4.94 -1.90
N ARG A 24 -1.87 6.09 -1.70
CA ARG A 24 -2.20 7.05 -0.63
C ARG A 24 -3.64 7.54 -0.73
N ARG A 25 -4.08 7.92 -1.92
CA ARG A 25 -5.47 8.38 -2.16
C ARG A 25 -6.49 7.28 -1.86
N THR A 26 -6.19 6.04 -2.22
CA THR A 26 -7.05 4.88 -1.92
C THR A 26 -7.12 4.59 -0.43
N CYS A 27 -5.99 4.66 0.28
CA CYS A 27 -5.95 4.51 1.75
C CYS A 27 -6.83 5.57 2.42
N ALA A 28 -6.60 6.86 2.11
CA ALA A 28 -7.39 7.96 2.66
C ALA A 28 -8.91 7.82 2.37
N PHE A 29 -9.27 7.37 1.16
CA PHE A 29 -10.66 7.12 0.80
C PHE A 29 -11.31 6.03 1.66
N LEU A 30 -10.62 4.90 1.88
CA LEU A 30 -11.12 3.80 2.71
C LEU A 30 -11.13 4.17 4.19
N GLU A 31 -10.11 4.89 4.66
CA GLU A 31 -10.05 5.42 6.02
C GLU A 31 -11.26 6.32 6.34
N SER A 32 -11.63 7.21 5.41
CA SER A 32 -12.81 8.07 5.56
C SER A 32 -14.15 7.30 5.68
N ARG A 33 -14.15 6.01 5.32
CA ARG A 33 -15.30 5.09 5.41
C ARG A 33 -15.16 4.09 6.56
N GLY A 34 -14.18 4.29 7.45
CA GLY A 34 -13.91 3.38 8.57
C GLY A 34 -13.33 2.03 8.13
N ALA A 35 -12.85 1.91 6.90
CA ALA A 35 -12.27 0.69 6.37
C ALA A 35 -10.73 0.74 6.39
N ARG A 36 -10.11 -0.43 6.34
CA ARG A 36 -8.67 -0.61 6.15
C ARG A 36 -8.42 -1.54 4.96
N LEU A 37 -7.22 -1.46 4.42
CA LEU A 37 -6.78 -2.14 3.19
C LEU A 37 -5.59 -3.04 3.54
N THR A 38 -5.46 -4.18 2.85
CA THR A 38 -4.21 -4.94 2.77
C THR A 38 -3.45 -4.53 1.51
N LEU A 39 -2.22 -4.07 1.68
CA LEU A 39 -1.34 -3.66 0.58
C LEU A 39 -0.28 -4.71 0.35
N PHE A 40 -0.24 -5.25 -0.85
CA PHE A 40 0.81 -6.14 -1.30
C PHE A 40 1.92 -5.29 -1.94
N VAL A 41 3.03 -5.17 -1.21
CA VAL A 41 4.12 -4.22 -1.44
C VAL A 41 5.26 -4.86 -2.22
N VAL A 42 5.80 -4.13 -3.20
CA VAL A 42 7.07 -4.41 -3.89
C VAL A 42 8.15 -3.44 -3.35
N PRO A 43 9.08 -3.91 -2.50
CA PRO A 43 10.05 -3.02 -1.87
C PRO A 43 11.09 -2.46 -2.85
N LYS A 44 11.63 -3.29 -3.76
CA LYS A 44 12.75 -2.92 -4.63
C LYS A 44 12.36 -2.98 -6.11
N PRO A 45 11.40 -2.15 -6.56
CA PRO A 45 10.91 -2.22 -7.93
C PRO A 45 12.08 -2.09 -8.92
N GLY A 46 12.20 -3.05 -9.84
CA GLY A 46 13.31 -3.10 -10.81
C GLY A 46 14.71 -3.30 -10.18
N GLY A 47 14.77 -3.88 -8.98
CA GLY A 47 16.00 -4.15 -8.23
C GLY A 47 16.62 -2.95 -7.53
N GLN A 48 16.00 -1.77 -7.64
CA GLN A 48 16.55 -0.55 -7.02
C GLN A 48 16.27 -0.51 -5.51
N PRO A 49 17.17 0.09 -4.71
CA PRO A 49 16.88 0.35 -3.30
C PRO A 49 15.59 1.16 -3.12
N MET A 50 14.88 0.93 -2.02
CA MET A 50 13.74 1.77 -1.65
C MET A 50 14.19 3.23 -1.52
N SER A 51 13.51 4.13 -2.22
CA SER A 51 13.70 5.56 -2.01
C SER A 51 13.17 5.99 -0.63
N ASP A 52 13.70 7.08 -0.08
CA ASP A 52 13.21 7.65 1.19
C ASP A 52 11.72 8.00 1.13
N GLY A 53 11.26 8.49 -0.02
CA GLY A 53 9.84 8.78 -0.25
C GLY A 53 8.98 7.51 -0.16
N TRP A 54 9.49 6.40 -0.67
CA TRP A 54 8.78 5.12 -0.60
C TRP A 54 8.74 4.56 0.82
N VAL A 55 9.88 4.56 1.53
CA VAL A 55 9.95 4.15 2.94
C VAL A 55 9.01 4.99 3.80
N ARG A 56 8.94 6.30 3.55
CA ARG A 56 8.02 7.21 4.27
C ARG A 56 6.57 6.84 4.01
N ALA A 57 6.19 6.60 2.76
CA ALA A 57 4.82 6.20 2.42
C ALA A 57 4.40 4.89 3.12
N LEU A 58 5.29 3.88 3.16
CA LEU A 58 5.02 2.63 3.86
C LEU A 58 4.83 2.85 5.38
N ARG A 59 5.61 3.72 6.00
CA ARG A 59 5.45 4.08 7.42
C ARG A 59 4.15 4.82 7.70
N GLU A 60 3.73 5.72 6.82
CA GLU A 60 2.46 6.45 6.92
C GLU A 60 1.27 5.47 6.88
N VAL A 61 1.28 4.56 5.91
CA VAL A 61 0.27 3.50 5.74
C VAL A 61 0.22 2.56 6.95
N GLN A 62 1.38 2.16 7.47
CA GLN A 62 1.48 1.36 8.69
C GLN A 62 0.89 2.10 9.90
N ALA A 63 1.22 3.39 10.07
CA ALA A 63 0.71 4.22 11.16
C ALA A 63 -0.82 4.39 11.09
N ALA A 64 -1.38 4.44 9.88
CA ALA A 64 -2.82 4.44 9.63
C ALA A 64 -3.51 3.08 9.88
N ARG A 65 -2.75 2.04 10.23
CA ARG A 65 -3.21 0.66 10.50
C ARG A 65 -3.76 -0.06 9.28
N HIS A 66 -3.25 0.25 8.11
CA HIS A 66 -3.36 -0.65 6.96
C HIS A 66 -2.44 -1.86 7.16
N ASP A 67 -2.82 -2.99 6.58
CA ASP A 67 -1.99 -4.18 6.59
C ASP A 67 -0.99 -4.12 5.42
N LEU A 68 0.26 -4.48 5.68
CA LEU A 68 1.34 -4.49 4.69
C LEU A 68 1.84 -5.92 4.53
N GLN A 69 1.68 -6.47 3.34
CA GLN A 69 2.11 -7.82 2.96
C GLN A 69 3.13 -7.75 1.83
N LEU A 70 3.98 -8.76 1.73
CA LEU A 70 5.01 -8.82 0.68
C LEU A 70 4.39 -9.34 -0.63
N HIS A 71 4.65 -8.66 -1.76
CA HIS A 71 4.22 -9.07 -3.10
C HIS A 71 5.37 -9.54 -4.01
N GLY A 72 6.50 -9.90 -3.40
CA GLY A 72 7.76 -10.10 -4.10
C GLY A 72 8.72 -8.94 -3.86
N LEU A 73 9.99 -9.16 -4.22
CA LEU A 73 11.05 -8.20 -3.91
C LEU A 73 11.17 -7.10 -4.97
N THR A 74 10.98 -7.44 -6.26
CA THR A 74 11.40 -6.62 -7.41
C THR A 74 10.35 -6.46 -8.47
#